data_AF-A0A540MW61-F1
#
_entry.id   AF-A0A540MW61-F1
#
_cell.length_a   1.000
_cell.length_b   1.000
_cell.length_c   1.000
_cell.angle_alpha   90.00
_cell.angle_beta   90.00
_cell.angle_gamma   90.00
#
_symmetry.space_group_name_H-M   'P 1'
#
loop_
_entity.id
_entity.type
_entity.pdbx_description
1 polymer ?
#
loop_
_entity_poly.entity_id
_entity_poly.type
_entity_poly.pdbx_seq_one_letter_code
_entity_poly.pdbx_strand_id
1 'polypeptide(L)'
;MVDQRIWDVLIEVVAALQHADGSVKRQWLVDAVEISCVSTYPSTALQFLGLLSGSWSKYMPLLILDQHAVLSDLPVTLSSLLSDASWGGVVEVILPSLFASTERIYNWTTHIKRGEDVPPDMQPIDKSESSTAVFLLRVMHSTCVSLKHYLPLEKQLQLANMAVA
;
A
#
# COMPACT_ATOMS: atom_id res chain seq x y z
N MET A 1 -8.82 8.33 -8.21
CA MET A 1 -7.57 8.49 -8.99
C MET A 1 -6.93 9.77 -8.53
N VAL A 2 -5.61 9.76 -8.31
CA VAL A 2 -4.90 10.91 -7.74
C VAL A 2 -4.75 12.00 -8.79
N ASP A 3 -4.88 13.26 -8.36
CA ASP A 3 -4.66 14.42 -9.22
C ASP A 3 -3.28 14.32 -9.90
N GLN A 4 -3.23 14.58 -11.21
CA GLN A 4 -1.99 14.52 -12.00
C GLN A 4 -0.86 15.33 -11.36
N ARG A 5 -1.17 16.50 -10.77
CA ARG A 5 -0.16 17.33 -10.10
C ARG A 5 0.44 16.64 -8.87
N ILE A 6 -0.40 15.96 -8.09
CA ILE A 6 0.07 15.21 -6.92
C ILE A 6 0.93 14.05 -7.40
N TRP A 7 0.50 13.35 -8.45
CA TRP A 7 1.26 12.25 -9.05
C TRP A 7 2.65 12.69 -9.53
N ASP A 8 2.74 13.81 -10.25
CA ASP A 8 4.01 14.36 -10.72
C ASP A 8 4.95 14.68 -9.54
N VAL A 9 4.41 15.25 -8.45
CA VAL A 9 5.18 15.49 -7.21
C VAL A 9 5.68 14.18 -6.59
N LEU A 10 4.87 13.12 -6.55
CA LEU A 10 5.31 11.82 -6.01
C LEU A 10 6.47 11.25 -6.82
N ILE A 11 6.43 11.37 -8.16
CA ILE A 11 7.51 10.94 -9.05
C ILE A 11 8.79 11.75 -8.77
N GLU A 12 8.68 13.08 -8.67
CA GLU A 12 9.83 13.94 -8.37
C GLU A 12 10.47 13.61 -7.02
N VAL A 13 9.65 13.36 -5.99
CA VAL A 13 10.14 12.95 -4.66
C VAL A 13 10.89 11.62 -4.75
N VAL A 14 10.33 10.61 -5.43
CA VAL A 14 10.98 9.30 -5.60
C VAL A 14 12.29 9.43 -6.39
N ALA A 15 12.32 10.26 -7.43
CA ALA A 15 13.53 10.55 -8.20
C ALA A 15 14.62 11.19 -7.33
N ALA A 16 14.26 12.17 -6.49
CA ALA A 16 15.19 12.80 -5.55
C ALA A 16 15.73 11.79 -4.51
N LEU A 17 14.89 10.86 -4.06
CA LEU A 17 15.27 9.82 -3.10
C LEU A 17 16.15 8.72 -3.70
N GLN A 18 16.34 8.67 -5.03
CA GLN A 18 17.13 7.59 -5.62
C GLN A 18 18.59 7.59 -5.15
N HIS A 19 19.15 8.75 -4.83
CA HIS A 19 20.53 8.87 -4.34
C HIS A 19 20.62 8.92 -2.81
N ALA A 20 19.51 8.74 -2.10
CA ALA A 20 19.49 8.73 -0.64
C ALA A 20 20.10 7.44 -0.06
N ASP A 21 20.60 7.55 1.17
CA ASP A 21 21.13 6.42 1.92
C ASP A 21 20.06 5.35 2.18
N GLY A 22 20.50 4.10 2.33
CA GLY A 22 19.58 2.98 2.57
C GLY A 22 18.75 3.09 3.85
N SER A 23 19.22 3.80 4.89
CA SER A 23 18.41 4.09 6.08
C SER A 23 17.26 5.05 5.76
N VAL A 24 17.53 6.10 4.99
CA VAL A 24 16.53 7.09 4.57
C VAL A 24 15.48 6.41 3.70
N LYS A 25 15.89 5.62 2.69
CA LYS A 25 14.96 4.87 1.83
C LYS A 25 14.03 3.95 2.62
N ARG A 26 14.59 3.23 3.62
CA ARG A 26 13.80 2.36 4.51
C ARG A 26 12.78 3.15 5.33
N GLN A 27 13.17 4.30 5.88
CA GLN A 27 12.25 5.14 6.64
C GLN A 27 11.09 5.65 5.77
N TRP A 28 11.38 6.12 4.55
CA TRP A 28 10.34 6.56 3.61
C TRP A 28 9.35 5.44 3.26
N LEU A 29 9.83 4.20 3.13
CA LEU A 29 8.95 3.05 2.91
C LEU A 29 8.04 2.79 4.11
N VAL A 30 8.60 2.84 5.33
CA VAL A 30 7.84 2.68 6.59
C VAL A 30 6.78 3.77 6.72
N ASP A 31 7.19 5.03 6.57
CA ASP A 31 6.31 6.20 6.68
C ASP A 31 5.15 6.12 5.67
N ALA A 32 5.42 5.70 4.42
CA ALA A 32 4.39 5.54 3.40
C ALA A 32 3.32 4.51 3.80
N VAL A 33 3.74 3.39 4.41
CA VAL A 33 2.80 2.37 4.90
C VAL A 33 2.00 2.90 6.10
N GLU A 34 2.65 3.54 7.06
CA GLU A 34 1.97 4.13 8.23
C GLU A 34 0.97 5.21 7.84
N ILE A 35 1.33 6.08 6.90
CA ILE A 35 0.42 7.09 6.35
C ILE A 35 -0.80 6.43 5.70
N SER A 36 -0.65 5.27 5.02
CA SER A 36 -1.79 4.56 4.44
C SER A 36 -2.83 4.14 5.49
N CYS A 37 -2.41 3.88 6.73
CA CYS A 37 -3.31 3.51 7.83
C CYS A 37 -4.20 4.65 8.30
N VAL A 38 -3.77 5.90 8.11
CA VAL A 38 -4.46 7.09 8.66
C VAL A 38 -4.91 8.12 7.61
N SER A 39 -4.39 8.03 6.39
CA SER A 39 -4.68 8.97 5.32
C SER A 39 -6.16 8.94 4.94
N THR A 40 -6.76 10.10 4.73
CA THR A 40 -8.09 10.23 4.14
C THR A 40 -8.12 9.77 2.67
N TYR A 41 -6.97 9.77 2.00
CA TYR A 41 -6.76 9.32 0.63
C TYR A 41 -5.74 8.16 0.62
N PRO A 42 -6.15 6.93 0.98
CA PRO A 42 -5.25 5.79 1.00
C PRO A 42 -4.68 5.48 -0.39
N SER A 43 -5.40 5.76 -1.49
CA SER A 43 -4.88 5.60 -2.85
C SER A 43 -3.53 6.32 -3.05
N THR A 44 -3.42 7.57 -2.62
CA THR A 44 -2.19 8.38 -2.74
C THR A 44 -1.02 7.78 -1.97
N ALA A 45 -1.26 7.35 -0.72
CA ALA A 45 -0.23 6.73 0.10
C ALA A 45 0.27 5.41 -0.51
N LEU A 46 -0.66 4.60 -1.03
CA LEU A 46 -0.35 3.32 -1.67
C LEU A 46 0.34 3.49 -3.03
N GLN A 47 -0.01 4.53 -3.78
CA GLN A 47 0.68 4.90 -5.01
C GLN A 47 2.12 5.29 -4.74
N PHE A 48 2.35 6.10 -3.71
CA PHE A 48 3.70 6.45 -3.30
C PHE A 48 4.50 5.24 -2.83
N LEU A 49 3.90 4.36 -2.02
CA LEU A 49 4.50 3.07 -1.64
C LEU A 49 4.86 2.21 -2.87
N GLY A 50 3.97 2.17 -3.88
CA GLY A 50 4.21 1.50 -5.15
C GLY A 50 5.41 2.10 -5.91
N LEU A 51 5.54 3.43 -5.96
CA LEU A 51 6.67 4.10 -6.60
C LEU A 51 7.99 3.78 -5.88
N LEU A 52 8.02 3.87 -4.55
CA LEU A 52 9.20 3.57 -3.74
C LEU A 52 9.63 2.10 -3.93
N SER A 53 8.67 1.18 -3.79
CA SER A 53 8.93 -0.25 -3.93
C SER A 53 9.35 -0.61 -5.35
N GLY A 54 8.70 -0.05 -6.37
CA GLY A 54 9.05 -0.27 -7.76
C GLY A 54 10.45 0.24 -8.11
N SER A 55 10.76 1.46 -7.68
CA SER A 55 12.04 2.12 -7.96
C SER A 55 13.25 1.48 -7.29
N TRP A 56 13.04 0.73 -6.20
CA TRP A 56 14.15 0.11 -5.46
C TRP A 56 14.14 -1.42 -5.52
N SER A 57 13.13 -2.03 -6.13
CA SER A 57 13.09 -3.48 -6.36
C SER A 57 14.01 -3.89 -7.51
N LYS A 58 14.25 -5.19 -7.65
CA LYS A 58 15.01 -5.77 -8.79
C LYS A 58 14.38 -5.49 -10.17
N TYR A 59 13.14 -5.01 -10.23
CA TYR A 59 12.42 -4.68 -11.46
C TYR A 59 12.53 -3.18 -11.85
N MET A 60 13.43 -2.45 -11.19
CA MET A 60 13.70 -1.00 -11.32
C MET A 60 13.62 -0.38 -12.73
N PRO A 61 14.07 -1.02 -13.84
CA PRO A 61 14.03 -0.38 -15.16
C PRO A 61 12.68 -0.44 -15.89
N LEU A 62 11.69 -1.21 -15.41
CA LEU A 62 10.48 -1.54 -16.17
C LEU A 62 9.19 -0.90 -15.63
N LEU A 63 9.21 -0.24 -14.47
CA LEU A 63 8.00 0.15 -13.74
C LEU A 63 7.54 1.58 -14.09
N ILE A 64 6.87 1.62 -15.24
CA ILE A 64 5.68 2.38 -15.63
C ILE A 64 5.32 3.62 -14.78
N LEU A 65 5.39 4.81 -15.41
CA LEU A 65 4.88 6.11 -14.93
C LEU A 65 3.33 6.20 -14.85
N ASP A 66 2.66 5.05 -14.84
CA ASP A 66 1.19 4.96 -14.81
C ASP A 66 0.71 4.66 -13.39
N GLN A 67 -0.24 5.48 -12.92
CA GLN A 67 -0.81 5.41 -11.58
C GLN A 67 -1.43 4.05 -11.23
N HIS A 68 -2.07 3.40 -12.21
CA HIS A 68 -2.77 2.14 -11.99
C HIS A 68 -1.78 0.98 -11.97
N ALA A 69 -0.83 0.97 -12.92
CA ALA A 69 0.21 -0.05 -13.00
C ALA A 69 1.05 -0.13 -11.71
N VAL A 70 1.43 1.03 -11.16
CA VAL A 70 2.19 1.10 -9.91
C VAL A 70 1.45 0.43 -8.74
N LEU A 71 0.13 0.55 -8.68
CA LEU A 71 -0.67 -0.13 -7.66
C LEU A 71 -0.86 -1.62 -7.98
N SER A 72 -1.11 -2.00 -9.24
CA SER A 72 -1.29 -3.41 -9.60
C SER A 72 -0.02 -4.24 -9.37
N ASP A 73 1.14 -3.61 -9.53
CA ASP A 73 2.43 -4.27 -9.40
C ASP A 73 2.96 -4.29 -7.96
N LEU A 74 2.35 -3.50 -7.06
CA LEU A 74 2.74 -3.39 -5.65
C LEU A 74 2.96 -4.75 -4.94
N PRO A 75 2.09 -5.77 -5.11
CA PRO A 75 2.31 -7.09 -4.49
C PRO A 75 3.62 -7.75 -4.90
N VAL A 76 4.08 -7.48 -6.12
CA VAL A 76 5.30 -8.03 -6.71
C VAL A 76 6.51 -7.17 -6.37
N THR A 77 6.40 -5.84 -6.53
CA THR A 77 7.51 -4.90 -6.30
C THR A 77 7.89 -4.85 -4.83
N LEU A 78 6.92 -4.74 -3.92
CA LEU A 78 7.18 -4.68 -2.49
C LEU A 78 7.75 -6.00 -1.97
N SER A 79 7.14 -7.13 -2.36
CA SER A 79 7.66 -8.45 -1.98
C SER A 79 9.08 -8.67 -2.48
N SER A 80 9.36 -8.25 -3.72
CA SER A 80 10.71 -8.34 -4.29
C SER A 80 11.71 -7.42 -3.59
N LEU A 81 11.29 -6.24 -3.16
CA LEU A 81 12.14 -5.30 -2.42
C LEU A 81 12.53 -5.89 -1.06
N LEU A 82 11.54 -6.38 -0.31
CA LEU A 82 11.72 -6.89 1.06
C LEU A 82 12.46 -8.24 1.10
N SER A 83 12.53 -8.94 -0.03
CA SER A 83 13.31 -10.17 -0.16
C SER A 83 14.82 -9.92 -0.23
N ASP A 84 15.25 -8.68 -0.52
CA ASP A 84 16.66 -8.31 -0.54
C ASP A 84 17.19 -8.14 0.90
N ALA A 85 18.32 -8.77 1.20
CA ALA A 85 18.93 -8.74 2.53
C ALA A 85 19.28 -7.32 3.02
N SER A 86 19.52 -6.37 2.12
CA SER A 86 19.74 -4.95 2.45
C SER A 86 18.51 -4.26 3.07
N TRP A 87 17.32 -4.87 2.92
CA TRP A 87 16.04 -4.44 3.49
C TRP A 87 15.65 -5.23 4.74
N GLY A 88 16.55 -6.04 5.31
CA GLY A 88 16.28 -6.86 6.48
C GLY A 88 15.67 -6.08 7.66
N GLY A 89 14.67 -6.67 8.31
CA GLY A 89 13.96 -6.08 9.46
C GLY A 89 12.79 -5.15 9.08
N VAL A 90 12.73 -4.67 7.83
CA VAL A 90 11.68 -3.72 7.40
C VAL A 90 10.33 -4.40 7.27
N VAL A 91 10.30 -5.65 6.80
CA VAL A 91 9.05 -6.40 6.64
C VAL A 91 8.34 -6.60 7.99
N GLU A 92 9.09 -6.89 9.05
CA GLU A 92 8.55 -7.04 10.40
C GLU A 92 7.96 -5.73 10.95
N VAL A 93 8.51 -4.58 10.54
CA VAL A 93 8.03 -3.25 10.96
C VAL A 93 6.75 -2.86 10.22
N ILE A 94 6.73 -3.00 8.89
CA ILE A 94 5.63 -2.46 8.09
C ILE A 94 4.43 -3.39 8.00
N LEU A 95 4.61 -4.70 8.16
CA LEU A 95 3.56 -5.69 7.91
C LEU A 95 2.33 -5.53 8.83
N PRO A 96 2.45 -5.24 10.13
CA PRO A 96 1.29 -4.93 10.97
C PRO A 96 0.49 -3.73 10.44
N SER A 97 1.17 -2.67 10.04
CA SER A 97 0.55 -1.47 9.46
C SER A 97 -0.09 -1.76 8.11
N LEU A 98 0.58 -2.52 7.24
CA LEU A 98 0.03 -2.94 5.95
C LEU A 98 -1.26 -3.76 6.12
N PHE A 99 -1.29 -4.66 7.11
CA PHE A 99 -2.48 -5.42 7.46
C PHE A 99 -3.60 -4.52 7.98
N ALA A 100 -3.29 -3.61 8.92
CA ALA A 100 -4.27 -2.68 9.48
C ALA A 100 -4.88 -1.76 8.40
N SER A 101 -4.05 -1.28 7.47
CA SER A 101 -4.50 -0.53 6.30
C SER A 101 -5.43 -1.35 5.41
N THR A 102 -5.13 -2.64 5.20
CA THR A 102 -6.02 -3.58 4.47
C THR A 102 -7.36 -3.77 5.18
N GLU A 103 -7.36 -3.98 6.50
CA GLU A 103 -8.59 -4.09 7.30
C GLU A 103 -9.43 -2.81 7.22
N ARG A 104 -8.80 -1.65 7.30
CA ARG A 104 -9.46 -0.35 7.19
C ARG A 104 -10.15 -0.19 5.84
N ILE A 105 -9.45 -0.48 4.74
CA ILE A 105 -10.02 -0.40 3.38
C ILE A 105 -11.13 -1.44 3.19
N TYR A 106 -10.96 -2.66 3.71
CA TYR A 106 -11.98 -3.71 3.68
C TYR A 106 -13.26 -3.26 4.38
N ASN A 107 -13.16 -2.84 5.63
CA ASN A 107 -14.30 -2.38 6.42
C ASN A 107 -15.02 -1.23 5.71
N TRP A 108 -14.26 -0.27 5.17
CA TRP A 108 -14.84 0.89 4.51
C TRP A 108 -15.59 0.50 3.23
N THR A 109 -14.98 -0.39 2.43
CA THR A 109 -15.60 -0.95 1.23
C THR A 109 -16.88 -1.70 1.57
N THR A 110 -16.92 -2.44 2.68
CA THR A 110 -18.14 -3.16 3.11
C THR A 110 -19.25 -2.21 3.54
N HIS A 111 -18.94 -1.12 4.26
CA HIS A 111 -19.94 -0.12 4.64
C HIS A 111 -20.53 0.59 3.41
N ILE A 112 -19.69 1.00 2.45
CA ILE A 112 -20.17 1.61 1.20
C ILE A 112 -21.08 0.67 0.43
N LYS A 113 -20.70 -0.61 0.31
CA LYS A 113 -21.53 -1.62 -0.37
C LYS A 113 -22.90 -1.81 0.30
N ARG A 114 -23.00 -1.60 1.62
CA ARG A 114 -24.25 -1.71 2.39
C ARG A 114 -25.07 -0.41 2.43
N GLY A 115 -24.49 0.72 2.04
CA GLY A 115 -25.13 2.03 2.15
C GLY A 115 -25.35 2.49 3.59
N GLU A 116 -24.54 1.98 4.52
CA GLU A 116 -24.59 2.34 5.94
C GLU A 116 -23.80 3.62 6.21
N ASP A 117 -24.21 4.37 7.23
CA ASP A 117 -23.41 5.50 7.72
C ASP A 117 -22.08 5.00 8.29
N VAL A 118 -21.00 5.72 8.00
CA VAL A 118 -19.65 5.39 8.49
C VAL A 118 -19.64 5.53 10.01
N PRO A 119 -19.20 4.49 10.76
CA PRO A 119 -19.13 4.55 12.22
C PRO A 119 -18.28 5.76 12.71
N PRO A 120 -18.65 6.41 13.83
CA PRO A 120 -17.93 7.59 14.33
C PRO A 120 -16.46 7.32 14.69
N ASP A 121 -16.13 6.08 15.02
CA ASP A 121 -14.81 5.57 15.39
C ASP A 121 -13.95 5.16 14.19
N MET A 122 -14.53 5.14 12.99
CA MET A 122 -13.79 4.76 11.79
C MET A 122 -12.93 5.91 11.27
N GLN A 123 -11.63 5.64 11.11
CA GLN A 123 -10.68 6.54 10.44
C GLN A 123 -11.21 6.97 9.07
N PRO A 124 -11.45 8.27 8.82
CA PRO A 124 -12.20 8.72 7.66
C PRO A 124 -11.45 8.43 6.36
N ILE A 125 -12.14 7.86 5.38
CA ILE A 125 -11.69 7.76 3.98
C ILE A 125 -12.66 8.61 3.15
N ASP A 126 -12.11 9.46 2.28
CA ASP A 126 -12.92 10.38 1.48
C ASP A 126 -13.84 9.62 0.51
N LYS A 127 -15.05 10.14 0.27
CA LYS A 127 -16.02 9.49 -0.63
C LYS A 127 -15.54 9.39 -2.07
N SER A 128 -14.63 10.26 -2.52
CA SER A 128 -14.03 10.21 -3.86
C SER A 128 -13.25 8.90 -4.12
N GLU A 129 -12.75 8.24 -3.08
CA GLU A 129 -12.04 6.97 -3.16
C GLU A 129 -12.96 5.78 -3.51
N SER A 130 -14.30 5.98 -3.47
CA SER A 130 -15.27 4.88 -3.58
C SER A 130 -15.18 4.16 -4.92
N SER A 131 -14.89 4.91 -5.97
CA SER A 131 -14.67 4.41 -7.33
C SER A 131 -13.49 3.42 -7.42
N THR A 132 -12.48 3.55 -6.56
CA THR A 132 -11.26 2.72 -6.56
C THR A 132 -11.20 1.74 -5.39
N ALA A 133 -12.17 1.77 -4.47
CA ALA A 133 -12.17 1.00 -3.23
C ALA A 133 -11.90 -0.50 -3.44
N VAL A 134 -12.63 -1.13 -4.37
CA VAL A 134 -12.51 -2.56 -4.67
C VAL A 134 -11.14 -2.89 -5.26
N PHE A 135 -10.59 -2.00 -6.11
CA PHE A 135 -9.27 -2.16 -6.69
C PHE A 135 -8.18 -2.08 -5.60
N LEU A 136 -8.24 -1.05 -4.74
CA LEU A 136 -7.28 -0.89 -3.63
C LEU A 136 -7.34 -2.08 -2.67
N LEU A 137 -8.54 -2.56 -2.34
CA LEU A 137 -8.71 -3.75 -1.50
C LEU A 137 -8.03 -4.98 -2.12
N ARG A 138 -8.22 -5.22 -3.43
CA ARG A 138 -7.58 -6.32 -4.15
C ARG A 138 -6.06 -6.23 -4.13
N VAL A 139 -5.53 -5.03 -4.38
CA VAL A 139 -4.09 -4.76 -4.35
C VAL A 139 -3.51 -5.02 -2.96
N MET A 140 -4.14 -4.46 -1.92
CA MET A 140 -3.68 -4.59 -0.54
C MET A 140 -3.76 -6.03 -0.04
N HIS A 141 -4.88 -6.71 -0.30
CA HIS A 141 -5.03 -8.13 0.01
C HIS A 141 -3.95 -8.97 -0.68
N SER A 142 -3.73 -8.78 -1.98
CA SER A 142 -2.70 -9.49 -2.73
C SER A 142 -1.30 -9.21 -2.18
N THR A 143 -1.02 -7.97 -1.78
CA THR A 143 0.26 -7.58 -1.18
C THR A 143 0.47 -8.29 0.16
N CYS A 144 -0.53 -8.32 1.04
CA CYS A 144 -0.48 -9.08 2.29
C CYS A 144 -0.33 -10.59 2.04
N VAL A 145 -0.98 -11.15 1.01
CA VAL A 145 -0.84 -12.55 0.62
C VAL A 145 0.59 -12.88 0.16
N SER A 146 1.23 -11.99 -0.61
CA SER A 146 2.64 -12.13 -1.02
C SER A 146 3.60 -12.13 0.17
N LEU A 147 3.20 -11.52 1.29
CA LEU A 147 3.98 -11.43 2.53
C LEU A 147 3.46 -12.37 3.64
N LYS A 148 2.54 -13.29 3.33
CA LYS A 148 1.83 -14.09 4.34
C LYS A 148 2.74 -14.92 5.26
N HIS A 149 3.92 -15.31 4.78
CA HIS A 149 4.88 -16.11 5.54
C HIS A 149 5.44 -15.38 6.77
N TYR A 150 5.35 -14.04 6.78
CA TYR A 150 5.74 -13.19 7.91
C TYR A 150 4.59 -12.93 8.89
N LEU A 151 3.35 -13.31 8.55
CA LEU A 151 2.17 -13.11 9.40
C LEU A 151 1.97 -14.29 10.36
N PRO A 152 1.47 -14.04 11.59
CA PRO A 152 1.00 -15.11 12.46
C PRO A 152 -0.22 -15.82 11.85
N LEU A 153 -0.45 -17.08 12.22
CA LEU A 153 -1.51 -17.93 11.65
C LEU A 153 -2.90 -17.27 11.72
N GLU A 154 -3.22 -16.62 12.83
CA GLU A 154 -4.50 -15.91 13.02
C GLU A 154 -4.72 -14.86 11.92
N LYS A 155 -3.70 -14.06 11.63
CA LYS A 155 -3.75 -13.01 10.59
C LYS A 155 -3.81 -13.60 9.19
N GLN A 156 -3.16 -14.76 8.95
CA GLN A 156 -3.31 -15.49 7.69
C GLN A 156 -4.74 -15.99 7.48
N LEU A 157 -5.39 -16.51 8.52
CA LEU A 157 -6.80 -16.95 8.45
C LEU A 157 -7.75 -15.77 8.22
N GLN A 158 -7.50 -14.63 8.87
CA GLN A 158 -8.27 -13.41 8.63
C GLN A 158 -8.18 -12.96 7.17
N LEU A 159 -6.98 -12.92 6.57
CA LEU A 159 -6.81 -12.60 5.15
C LEU A 159 -7.53 -13.58 4.22
N ALA A 160 -7.48 -14.87 4.52
CA ALA A 160 -8.15 -15.89 3.71
C ALA A 160 -9.68 -15.73 3.70
N ASN A 161 -10.26 -15.18 4.78
CA ASN A 161 -11.69 -14.98 4.94
C ASN A 161 -12.21 -13.63 4.41
N MET A 162 -11.33 -12.70 4.02
CA MET A 162 -11.75 -11.42 3.46
C MET A 162 -12.44 -11.63 2.10
N ALA A 163 -13.68 -11.13 1.97
CA ALA A 163 -14.43 -11.21 0.71
C ALA A 163 -13.94 -10.15 -0.29
N VAL A 164 -12.93 -10.52 -1.06
CA VAL A 164 -12.29 -9.66 -2.07
C VAL A 164 -12.90 -9.97 -3.46
N ALA A 165 -14.19 -9.70 -3.62
CA ALA A 165 -14.93 -9.82 -4.89
C ALA A 165 -15.37 -8.44 -5.41
#